data_AF-A0A6A6DYI1-F1
#
_entry.id   AF-A0A6A6DYI1-F1
#
_cell.length_a   1.000
_cell.length_b   1.000
_cell.length_c   1.000
_cell.angle_alpha   90.00
_cell.angle_beta   90.00
_cell.angle_gamma   90.00
#
_symmetry.space_group_name_H-M   'P 1'
#
loop_
_entity.id
_entity.type
_entity.pdbx_description
1 polymer ?
#
loop_
_entity_poly.entity_id
_entity_poly.type
_entity_poly.pdbx_seq_one_letter_code
_entity_poly.pdbx_strand_id
1 'polypeptide(L)' 'RAQAITLYTEGVPNSRIRKATGLGRSIIKDIVKEAKARGYNPEVSKTVIIAHVIDKPRSGRP' A
#
# COMPACT_ATOMS: atom_id res chain seq x y z
N ARG A 1 3.19 4.33 2.58
CA ARG A 1 2.41 3.46 1.66
C ARG A 1 3.10 2.10 1.42
N ALA A 2 4.40 2.06 1.12
CA ALA A 2 5.14 0.79 0.95
C ALA A 2 5.03 -0.12 2.18
N GLN A 3 5.28 0.43 3.38
CA GLN A 3 5.07 -0.27 4.66
C GLN A 3 3.63 -0.82 4.83
N ALA A 4 2.62 -0.08 4.36
CA ALA A 4 1.23 -0.54 4.45
C ALA A 4 0.96 -1.75 3.55
N ILE A 5 1.55 -1.76 2.34
CA ILE A 5 1.49 -2.93 1.44
C ILE A 5 2.18 -4.12 2.09
N THR A 6 3.40 -3.94 2.58
CA THR A 6 4.18 -5.01 3.22
C THR A 6 3.44 -5.62 4.40
N LEU A 7 2.97 -4.79 5.34
CA LEU A 7 2.20 -5.25 6.50
C LEU A 7 0.89 -5.93 6.08
N TYR A 8 0.21 -5.41 5.05
CA TYR A 8 -1.01 -6.04 4.52
C TYR A 8 -0.72 -7.42 3.94
N THR A 9 0.40 -7.59 3.22
CA THR A 9 0.81 -8.88 2.65
C THR A 9 1.31 -9.87 3.67
N GLU A 10 1.87 -9.39 4.78
CA GLU A 10 2.23 -10.22 5.93
C GLU A 10 1.00 -10.67 6.76
N GLY A 11 -0.21 -10.27 6.35
CA GLY A 11 -1.44 -10.65 7.04
C GLY A 11 -1.70 -9.85 8.33
N VAL A 12 -1.01 -8.72 8.52
CA VAL A 12 -1.20 -7.88 9.71
C VAL A 12 -2.62 -7.30 9.69
N PRO A 13 -3.35 -7.33 10.82
CA PRO A 13 -4.68 -6.75 10.89
C PRO A 13 -4.69 -5.26 10.51
N ASN A 14 -5.68 -4.85 9.71
CA ASN A 14 -5.84 -3.47 9.25
C ASN A 14 -5.81 -2.43 10.40
N SER A 15 -6.24 -2.79 11.60
CA SER A 15 -6.18 -1.92 12.79
C SER A 15 -4.74 -1.58 13.20
N ARG A 16 -3.82 -2.55 13.12
CA ARG A 16 -2.39 -2.36 13.39
C ARG A 16 -1.71 -1.60 12.25
N ILE A 17 -2.06 -1.91 11.00
CA ILE A 17 -1.56 -1.17 9.83
C ILE A 17 -1.95 0.30 9.92
N ARG A 18 -3.20 0.59 10.30
CA ARG A 18 -3.68 1.96 10.52
C ARG A 18 -2.89 2.68 11.61
N LYS A 19 -2.62 2.00 12.74
CA LYS A 19 -1.81 2.57 13.82
C LYS A 19 -0.37 2.84 13.38
N ALA A 20 0.23 1.95 12.61
CA ALA A 20 1.63 2.05 12.18
C ALA A 20 1.82 3.09 11.05
N THR A 21 0.87 3.19 10.12
CA THR A 21 1.02 3.98 8.88
C THR A 21 0.17 5.23 8.84
N GLY A 22 -0.79 5.38 9.76
CA GLY A 22 -1.78 6.46 9.76
C GLY A 22 -2.80 6.39 8.62
N LEU A 23 -2.73 5.38 7.74
CA LEU A 23 -3.58 5.30 6.56
C LEU A 23 -4.95 4.70 6.89
N GLY A 24 -5.99 5.32 6.33
CA GLY A 24 -7.35 4.79 6.40
C GLY A 24 -7.49 3.44 5.69
N ARG A 25 -8.46 2.64 6.13
CA ARG A 25 -8.70 1.29 5.58
C ARG A 25 -8.92 1.29 4.06
N SER A 26 -9.66 2.27 3.55
CA SER A 26 -9.93 2.41 2.11
C SER A 26 -8.64 2.66 1.34
N ILE A 27 -7.81 3.58 1.85
CA ILE A 27 -6.51 3.93 1.24
C ILE A 27 -5.58 2.71 1.20
N ILE A 28 -5.53 1.90 2.26
CA ILE A 28 -4.74 0.67 2.29
C ILE A 28 -5.19 -0.30 1.18
N LYS A 29 -6.50 -0.51 1.03
CA LYS A 29 -7.04 -1.36 -0.04
C LYS A 29 -6.71 -0.83 -1.43
N ASP A 30 -6.87 0.47 -1.64
CA ASP A 30 -6.62 1.11 -2.94
C ASP A 30 -5.15 0.99 -3.35
N ILE A 31 -4.24 1.24 -2.40
CA ILE A 31 -2.80 1.10 -2.62
C ILE A 31 -2.43 -0.35 -2.94
N VAL A 32 -2.99 -1.34 -2.23
CA VAL A 32 -2.72 -2.76 -2.51
C VAL A 32 -3.26 -3.15 -3.90
N LYS A 33 -4.45 -2.67 -4.27
CA LYS A 33 -5.04 -2.89 -5.59
C LYS A 33 -4.16 -2.28 -6.69
N GLU A 34 -3.70 -1.05 -6.50
CA GLU A 34 -2.83 -0.34 -7.43
C GLU A 34 -1.46 -1.00 -7.55
N ALA A 35 -0.86 -1.43 -6.44
CA ALA A 35 0.40 -2.15 -6.44
C ALA A 35 0.30 -3.45 -7.25
N LYS A 36 -0.77 -4.24 -7.05
CA LYS A 36 -1.04 -5.46 -7.85
C LYS A 36 -1.22 -5.14 -9.33
N ALA A 37 -1.96 -4.09 -9.67
CA ALA A 37 -2.13 -3.65 -11.06
C ALA A 37 -0.81 -3.23 -11.73
N ARG A 38 0.16 -2.74 -10.95
CA ARG A 38 1.51 -2.38 -11.40
C ARG A 38 2.50 -3.56 -11.39
N GLY A 39 2.04 -4.79 -11.17
CA GLY A 39 2.88 -5.99 -11.22
C GLY A 39 3.52 -6.41 -9.90
N TYR A 40 3.11 -5.83 -8.76
CA TYR A 40 3.54 -6.33 -7.46
C TYR A 40 2.94 -7.72 -7.21
N ASN A 41 3.81 -8.74 -7.17
CA ASN A 41 3.43 -10.09 -6.80
C ASN A 41 4.05 -10.46 -5.43
N PRO A 42 3.27 -10.44 -4.35
CA PRO A 42 3.77 -10.74 -3.00
C PRO A 42 4.18 -12.21 -2.80
N GLU A 43 3.76 -13.12 -3.68
CA GLU A 43 4.15 -14.54 -3.63
C GLU A 43 5.53 -14.77 -4.27
N VAL A 44 5.90 -13.95 -5.25
CA VAL A 44 7.17 -14.06 -6.00
C VAL A 44 8.26 -13.18 -5.39
N SER A 45 7.90 -11.99 -4.90
CA SER A 45 8.83 -11.11 -4.20
C SER A 45 8.09 -10.26 -3.16
N LYS A 46 8.49 -10.40 -1.89
CA LYS A 46 7.99 -9.56 -0.79
C LYS A 46 8.50 -8.11 -0.86
N THR A 47 9.37 -7.82 -1.82
CA THR A 47 10.04 -6.52 -1.93
C THR A 47 9.14 -5.53 -2.65
N VAL A 48 8.55 -4.59 -1.89
CA VAL A 48 7.78 -3.49 -2.46
C VAL A 48 8.76 -2.47 -3.05
N ILE A 49 8.97 -2.51 -4.36
CA ILE A 49 9.77 -1.50 -5.07
C ILE A 49 9.00 -0.17 -5.05
N ILE A 50 9.71 0.93 -4.78
CA ILE A 50 9.16 2.31 -4.72
C ILE A 50 8.31 2.65 -5.96
N ALA A 51 8.62 2.09 -7.13
CA ALA A 51 7.88 2.24 -8.38
C ALA A 51 6.40 1.77 -8.30
N HIS A 52 6.09 0.77 -7.49
CA HIS A 52 4.70 0.32 -7.26
C HIS A 52 3.92 1.26 -6.33
N VAL A 53 4.62 2.23 -5.72
CA VAL A 53 4.13 3.11 -4.67
C VAL A 53 4.32 4.58 -5.05
N ILE A 54 4.30 4.91 -6.35
CA ILE A 54 4.28 6.32 -6.76
C ILE A 54 3.04 6.97 -6.17
N ASP A 55 3.24 7.96 -5.30
CA ASP A 55 2.16 8.78 -4.76
C ASP A 55 1.45 9.48 -5.92
N LYS A 56 0.18 9.15 -6.10
CA LYS A 56 -0.69 9.96 -6.95
C LYS A 56 -0.66 11.38 -6.38
N PRO A 57 -0.35 12.43 -7.18
CA PRO A 57 -0.41 13.79 -6.68
C PRO A 57 -1.80 14.03 -6.12
N ARG A 58 -1.87 14.60 -4.91
CA ARG A 58 -3.15 15.06 -4.35
C ARG A 58 -3.67 16.12 -5.30
N SER A 59 -4.62 15.76 -6.15
CA SER A 59 -5.35 16.71 -7.00
C SER A 59 -6.27 17.52 -6.10
N GLY A 60 -5.69 18.45 -5.36
CA GLY A 60 -6.39 19.54 -4.68
C GLY A 60 -6.20 20.78 -5.54
N ARG A 61 -7.32 21.37 -5.98
CA ARG A 61 -7.34 22.72 -6.53
C ARG A 61 -6.68 23.67 -5.50
N PRO A 62 -5.84 24.62 -5.93
CA PRO A 62 -5.08 25.51 -5.05
C PRO A 62 -5.96 26.28 -4.06
#